data_AF-A0A919L9L1-F1
#
_entry.id   AF-A0A919L9L1-F1
#
_cell.length_a   1.000
_cell.length_b   1.000
_cell.length_c   1.000
_cell.angle_alpha   90.00
_cell.angle_beta   90.00
_cell.angle_gamma   90.00
#
_symmetry.space_group_name_H-M   'P 1'
#
loop_
_entity.id
_entity.type
_entity.pdbx_description
1 polymer ?
#
loop_
_entity_poly.entity_id
_entity_poly.type
_entity_poly.pdbx_seq_one_letter_code
_entity_poly.pdbx_strand_id
1 'polypeptide(L)'
;MHSIQFELTHAGSLQGRLGRMGIHVWSGSVPGLGPVELTSPAETDAQREELGAWVSGHGIPPMTFWGYGFRELPRLARISLTADGWTGKVKRRHLAVTARGRALRIEIAGRSYRYQVLDGKCRHELRREGAVVTMTRSQWRHPRSISGIAQGNADGLDIGLAVLLEGAYTRNLSFSGALYSWPGRFLSRLDLPDL
;
A
#
# COMPACT_ATOMS: atom_id res chain seq x y z
N MET A 1 16.39 -14.53 16.22
CA MET A 1 15.41 -14.00 15.23
C MET A 1 16.09 -12.90 14.46
N HIS A 2 16.20 -13.01 13.14
CA HIS A 2 16.77 -11.95 12.31
C HIS A 2 15.68 -10.91 12.00
N SER A 3 16.02 -9.63 12.14
CA SER A 3 15.17 -8.51 11.75
C SER A 3 15.95 -7.56 10.87
N ILE A 4 15.36 -7.14 9.77
CA ILE A 4 15.91 -6.13 8.86
C ILE A 4 15.17 -4.83 9.11
N GLN A 5 15.89 -3.76 9.42
CA GLN A 5 15.33 -2.42 9.58
C GLN A 5 15.84 -1.54 8.45
N PHE A 6 14.96 -0.70 7.92
CA PHE A 6 15.31 0.22 6.83
C PHE A 6 14.42 1.47 6.88
N GLU A 7 14.87 2.52 6.21
CA GLU A 7 14.14 3.76 6.03
C GLU A 7 14.32 4.27 4.60
N LEU A 8 13.24 4.79 4.03
CA LEU A 8 13.20 5.55 2.79
C LEU A 8 12.89 7.00 3.13
N THR A 9 13.69 7.93 2.63
CA THR A 9 13.49 9.37 2.81
C THR A 9 12.95 9.98 1.53
N HIS A 10 12.08 10.98 1.64
CA HIS A 10 11.55 11.73 0.51
C HIS A 10 12.71 12.46 -0.19
N ALA A 11 13.05 12.00 -1.39
CA ALA A 11 14.20 12.46 -2.17
C ALA A 11 13.86 13.64 -3.08
N GLY A 12 12.57 13.97 -3.22
CA GLY A 12 12.11 15.13 -3.95
C GLY A 12 10.77 14.91 -4.63
N SER A 13 10.34 15.97 -5.33
CA SER A 13 9.16 15.95 -6.18
C SER A 13 9.57 16.37 -7.58
N LEU A 14 9.27 15.54 -8.57
CA LEU A 14 9.40 15.88 -9.99
C LEU A 14 8.06 16.40 -10.50
N GLN A 15 8.09 17.31 -11.47
CA GLN A 15 6.88 17.71 -12.15
C GLN A 15 6.43 16.56 -13.05
N GLY A 16 5.20 16.08 -12.88
CA GLY A 16 4.63 15.03 -13.72
C GLY A 16 4.62 15.44 -15.18
N ARG A 17 4.62 14.45 -16.09
CA ARG A 17 4.68 14.68 -17.54
C ARG A 17 3.52 15.54 -18.03
N LEU A 18 2.41 15.51 -17.31
CA LEU A 18 1.20 16.29 -17.61
C LEU A 18 1.14 17.63 -16.89
N GLY A 19 2.14 17.98 -16.07
CA GLY A 19 2.20 19.23 -15.31
C GLY A 19 1.08 19.41 -14.25
N ARG A 20 0.15 18.44 -14.15
CA ARG A 20 -1.03 18.49 -13.29
C ARG A 20 -0.77 18.01 -11.87
N MET A 21 0.33 17.31 -11.63
CA MET A 21 0.59 16.61 -10.36
C MET A 21 2.09 16.45 -10.11
N GLY A 22 2.50 16.51 -8.84
CA GLY A 22 3.86 16.17 -8.43
C GLY A 22 4.05 14.66 -8.38
N ILE A 23 5.14 14.17 -8.95
CA ILE A 23 5.65 12.80 -8.78
C ILE A 23 6.59 12.82 -7.58
N HIS A 24 6.31 12.04 -6.55
CA HIS A 24 7.18 11.99 -5.37
C HIS A 24 8.04 10.73 -5.40
N VAL A 25 9.31 10.89 -5.03
CA VAL A 25 10.27 9.79 -4.93
C VAL A 25 10.73 9.64 -3.49
N TRP A 26 10.76 8.41 -3.00
CA TRP A 26 11.39 8.03 -1.74
C TRP A 26 12.50 7.05 -2.01
N SER A 27 13.68 7.31 -1.47
CA SER A 27 14.85 6.45 -1.67
C SER A 27 15.53 6.12 -0.35
N GLY A 28 16.21 4.98 -0.32
CA GLY A 28 16.94 4.50 0.84
C GLY A 28 17.63 3.18 0.51
N SER A 29 18.10 2.48 1.54
CA SER A 29 18.77 1.19 1.36
C SER A 29 18.23 0.17 2.36
N VAL A 30 18.09 -1.07 1.90
CA VAL A 30 17.69 -2.21 2.73
C VAL A 30 18.92 -3.09 2.99
N PRO A 31 19.27 -3.38 4.26
CA PRO A 31 20.39 -4.27 4.57
C PRO A 31 20.27 -5.61 3.84
N GLY A 32 21.33 -5.98 3.11
CA GLY A 32 21.39 -7.21 2.31
C GLY A 32 20.67 -7.16 0.95
N LEU A 33 19.88 -6.12 0.65
CA LEU A 33 19.20 -5.96 -0.65
C LEU A 33 19.62 -4.70 -1.41
N GLY A 34 20.35 -3.78 -0.77
CA GLY A 34 20.89 -2.58 -1.42
C GLY A 34 19.85 -1.46 -1.60
N PRO A 35 20.07 -0.54 -2.56
CA PRO A 35 19.23 0.63 -2.75
C PRO A 35 17.81 0.26 -3.19
N VAL A 36 16.84 1.03 -2.72
CA VAL A 36 15.41 0.87 -3.00
C VAL A 36 14.80 2.24 -3.23
N GLU A 37 13.94 2.32 -4.24
CA GLU A 37 13.18 3.51 -4.57
C GLU A 37 11.69 3.20 -4.69
N LEU A 38 10.87 4.11 -4.17
CA LEU A 38 9.43 4.17 -4.36
C LEU A 38 9.08 5.47 -5.08
N THR A 39 8.29 5.36 -6.15
CA THR A 39 7.73 6.49 -6.88
C THR A 39 6.21 6.45 -6.79
N SER A 40 5.59 7.54 -6.34
CA SER A 40 4.13 7.68 -6.31
C SER A 40 3.70 9.15 -6.31
N PRO A 41 2.69 9.54 -7.10
CA PRO A 41 2.08 8.75 -8.15
C PRO A 41 3.03 8.55 -9.33
N ALA A 42 3.06 7.35 -9.89
CA ALA A 42 3.63 7.07 -11.21
C ALA A 42 2.54 7.29 -12.27
N GLU A 43 2.80 8.07 -13.30
CA GLU A 43 1.82 8.36 -14.37
C GLU A 43 1.94 7.34 -15.50
N THR A 44 0.81 6.76 -15.95
CA THR A 44 0.71 6.06 -17.24
C THR A 44 -0.37 6.74 -18.06
N ASP A 45 0.06 7.46 -19.10
CA ASP A 45 -0.73 8.07 -20.18
C ASP A 45 -1.99 8.90 -19.81
N ALA A 46 -2.11 10.09 -20.40
CA ALA A 46 -3.06 11.14 -20.04
C ALA A 46 -4.55 10.76 -20.17
N GLN A 47 -4.85 9.64 -20.83
CA GLN A 47 -6.22 9.23 -21.13
C GLN A 47 -6.92 8.45 -20.00
N ARG A 48 -6.20 8.01 -18.96
CA ARG A 48 -6.79 7.21 -17.89
C ARG A 48 -6.80 7.95 -16.56
N GLU A 49 -7.93 7.88 -15.87
CA GLU A 49 -8.08 8.22 -14.44
C GLU A 49 -7.29 7.25 -13.53
N GLU A 50 -6.26 6.58 -14.04
CA GLU A 50 -5.45 5.57 -13.34
C GLU A 50 -4.12 6.20 -12.92
N LEU A 51 -3.77 6.02 -11.65
CA LEU A 51 -2.45 6.35 -11.11
C LEU A 51 -1.72 5.08 -10.74
N GLY A 52 -0.40 5.19 -10.67
CA GLY A 52 0.48 4.10 -10.30
C GLY A 52 1.26 4.38 -9.03
N ALA A 53 1.82 3.33 -8.45
CA ALA A 53 3.03 3.38 -7.65
C ALA A 53 4.03 2.40 -8.26
N TRP A 54 5.32 2.73 -8.19
CA TRP A 54 6.39 1.89 -8.69
C TRP A 54 7.46 1.73 -7.61
N VAL A 55 7.89 0.48 -7.36
CA VAL A 55 9.08 0.18 -6.58
C VAL A 55 10.14 -0.49 -7.45
N SER A 56 11.39 -0.10 -7.26
CA SER A 56 12.56 -0.77 -7.84
C SER A 56 13.74 -0.74 -6.87
N GLY A 57 14.69 -1.63 -7.05
CA GLY A 57 15.91 -1.69 -6.24
C GLY A 57 16.81 -2.83 -6.68
N HIS A 58 18.02 -2.92 -6.13
CA HIS A 58 18.98 -3.94 -6.54
C HIS A 58 18.49 -5.36 -6.18
N GLY A 59 18.16 -5.60 -4.91
CA GLY A 59 17.62 -6.87 -4.41
C GLY A 59 16.10 -6.89 -4.32
N ILE A 60 15.41 -5.92 -4.93
CA ILE A 60 13.95 -5.84 -4.93
C ILE A 60 13.45 -5.95 -6.38
N PRO A 61 12.61 -6.95 -6.70
CA PRO A 61 12.07 -7.09 -8.04
C PRO A 61 11.26 -5.83 -8.40
N PRO A 62 11.33 -5.34 -9.65
CA PRO A 62 10.54 -4.20 -10.07
C PRO A 62 9.05 -4.51 -9.94
N MET A 63 8.29 -3.61 -9.29
CA MET A 63 6.85 -3.82 -9.03
C MET A 63 6.02 -2.59 -9.37
N THR A 64 4.84 -2.81 -9.91
CA THR A 64 3.88 -1.73 -10.13
C THR A 64 2.53 -2.04 -9.49
N PHE A 65 1.90 -1.00 -8.94
CA PHE A 65 0.54 -1.02 -8.45
C PHE A 65 -0.25 0.06 -9.19
N TRP A 66 -1.30 -0.32 -9.91
CA TRP A 66 -2.20 0.60 -10.60
C TRP A 66 -3.59 0.55 -10.00
N GLY A 67 -4.26 1.70 -9.99
CA GLY A 67 -5.67 1.82 -9.66
C GLY A 67 -6.17 3.23 -9.89
N TYR A 68 -7.45 3.48 -9.63
CA TYR A 68 -8.01 4.81 -9.87
C TYR A 68 -7.36 5.91 -9.03
N GLY A 69 -7.06 7.04 -9.66
CA GLY A 69 -6.50 8.21 -9.01
C GLY A 69 -7.46 8.83 -8.00
N PHE A 70 -6.94 9.18 -6.83
CA PHE A 70 -7.64 10.00 -5.85
C PHE A 70 -6.67 10.61 -4.87
N ARG A 71 -6.76 11.93 -4.68
CA ARG A 71 -5.83 12.68 -3.83
C ARG A 71 -4.36 12.35 -4.16
N GLU A 72 -4.07 12.28 -5.47
CA GLU A 72 -2.73 12.03 -6.03
C GLU A 72 -2.14 10.65 -5.68
N LEU A 73 -3.00 9.68 -5.34
CA LEU A 73 -2.57 8.31 -5.03
C LEU A 73 -3.46 7.29 -5.75
N PRO A 74 -2.91 6.11 -6.11
CA PRO A 74 -3.70 5.02 -6.67
C PRO A 74 -4.59 4.38 -5.60
N ARG A 75 -5.90 4.28 -5.88
CA ARG A 75 -6.88 3.63 -5.00
C ARG A 75 -6.91 2.14 -5.20
N LEU A 76 -7.39 1.47 -4.15
CA LEU A 76 -7.75 0.05 -4.15
C LEU A 76 -9.05 -0.22 -4.95
N ALA A 77 -9.13 0.23 -6.20
CA ALA A 77 -10.23 0.04 -7.14
C ALA A 77 -9.65 -0.11 -8.56
N ARG A 78 -10.14 -1.11 -9.31
CA ARG A 78 -9.53 -1.57 -10.58
C ARG A 78 -8.03 -1.83 -10.45
N ILE A 79 -7.68 -2.67 -9.47
CA ILE A 79 -6.29 -2.90 -9.10
C ILE A 79 -5.59 -3.76 -10.16
N SER A 80 -4.44 -3.31 -10.62
CA SER A 80 -3.44 -4.15 -11.26
C SER A 80 -2.17 -4.15 -10.40
N LEU A 81 -1.63 -5.32 -10.11
CA LEU A 81 -0.39 -5.49 -9.35
C LEU A 81 0.54 -6.38 -10.15
N THR A 82 1.77 -5.93 -10.37
CA THR A 82 2.81 -6.76 -11.00
C THR A 82 4.11 -6.71 -10.21
N ALA A 83 4.89 -7.78 -10.27
CA ALA A 83 6.26 -7.85 -9.76
C ALA A 83 7.07 -8.74 -10.71
N ASP A 84 8.13 -8.24 -11.32
CA ASP A 84 9.07 -9.02 -12.17
C ASP A 84 8.40 -10.09 -13.07
N GLY A 85 7.41 -9.67 -13.86
CA GLY A 85 6.65 -10.54 -14.77
C GLY A 85 5.48 -11.33 -14.14
N TRP A 86 5.37 -11.40 -12.82
CA TRP A 86 4.19 -11.95 -12.15
C TRP A 86 3.06 -10.93 -12.07
N THR A 87 1.84 -11.37 -12.37
CA THR A 87 0.61 -10.60 -12.13
C THR A 87 -0.06 -11.10 -10.86
N GLY A 88 -0.25 -10.20 -9.90
CA GLY A 88 -0.89 -10.48 -8.63
C GLY A 88 -2.42 -10.37 -8.69
N LYS A 89 -3.11 -11.22 -7.93
CA LYS A 89 -4.55 -11.09 -7.67
C LYS A 89 -4.74 -10.34 -6.36
N VAL A 90 -5.55 -9.29 -6.38
CA VAL A 90 -5.82 -8.46 -5.21
C VAL A 90 -7.31 -8.49 -4.88
N LYS A 91 -7.65 -8.89 -3.65
CA LYS A 91 -9.04 -8.97 -3.17
C LYS A 91 -9.22 -8.07 -1.94
N ARG A 92 -10.23 -7.19 -2.00
CA ARG A 92 -10.67 -6.37 -0.85
C ARG A 92 -12.00 -6.87 -0.30
N ARG A 93 -12.18 -6.79 1.02
CA ARG A 93 -13.50 -6.91 1.66
C ARG A 93 -13.93 -5.56 2.23
N HIS A 94 -14.53 -4.75 1.36
CA HIS A 94 -14.88 -3.36 1.67
C HIS A 94 -16.02 -3.20 2.68
N LEU A 95 -16.83 -4.24 2.88
CA LEU A 95 -17.94 -4.25 3.83
C LEU A 95 -17.56 -4.84 5.20
N ALA A 96 -16.30 -5.26 5.39
CA ALA A 96 -15.89 -5.81 6.67
C ALA A 96 -15.82 -4.74 7.76
N VAL A 97 -16.35 -5.07 8.93
CA VAL A 97 -16.48 -4.13 10.07
C VAL A 97 -15.16 -4.01 10.84
N THR A 98 -14.38 -5.09 10.93
CA THR A 98 -13.10 -5.13 11.66
C THR A 98 -11.91 -4.77 10.76
N ALA A 99 -10.86 -4.19 11.35
CA ALA A 99 -9.62 -3.88 10.63
C ALA A 99 -9.01 -5.13 9.96
N ARG A 100 -8.94 -6.25 10.69
CA ARG A 100 -8.51 -7.56 10.17
C ARG A 100 -9.40 -8.07 9.03
N GLY A 101 -10.71 -7.81 9.09
CA GLY A 101 -11.64 -8.17 8.03
C GLY A 101 -11.47 -7.33 6.76
N ARG A 102 -10.99 -6.08 6.90
CA ARG A 102 -10.70 -5.17 5.78
C ARG A 102 -9.33 -5.39 5.14
N ALA A 103 -8.49 -6.25 5.70
CA ALA A 103 -7.17 -6.55 5.15
C ALA A 103 -7.25 -6.85 3.64
N LEU A 104 -6.36 -6.23 2.89
CA LEU A 104 -6.14 -6.52 1.48
C LEU A 104 -5.52 -7.90 1.38
N ARG A 105 -6.13 -8.80 0.61
CA ARG A 105 -5.58 -10.13 0.34
C ARG A 105 -4.89 -10.09 -1.01
N ILE A 106 -3.64 -10.54 -1.05
CA ILE A 106 -2.82 -10.49 -2.25
C ILE A 106 -2.29 -11.90 -2.52
N GLU A 107 -2.42 -12.37 -3.75
CA GLU A 107 -1.82 -13.60 -4.24
C GLU A 107 -0.85 -13.23 -5.38
N ILE A 108 0.45 -13.45 -5.23
CA ILE A 108 1.45 -13.14 -6.26
C ILE A 108 2.66 -14.08 -6.12
N ALA A 109 3.24 -14.51 -7.24
CA ALA A 109 4.38 -15.44 -7.28
C ALA A 109 4.17 -16.69 -6.39
N GLY A 110 2.95 -17.25 -6.40
CA GLY A 110 2.57 -18.42 -5.59
C GLY A 110 2.42 -18.16 -4.08
N ARG A 111 2.59 -16.91 -3.60
CA ARG A 111 2.51 -16.54 -2.19
C ARG A 111 1.21 -15.82 -1.86
N SER A 112 0.71 -16.04 -0.64
CA SER A 112 -0.50 -15.41 -0.12
C SER A 112 -0.18 -14.43 1.00
N TYR A 113 -0.62 -13.19 0.85
CA TYR A 113 -0.39 -12.12 1.79
C TYR A 113 -1.68 -11.53 2.34
N ARG A 114 -1.56 -10.95 3.54
CA ARG A 114 -2.53 -10.03 4.11
C ARG A 114 -1.84 -8.71 4.40
N TYR A 115 -2.39 -7.63 3.86
CA TYR A 115 -1.95 -6.28 4.14
C TYR A 115 -3.04 -5.52 4.91
N GLN A 116 -2.71 -4.95 6.05
CA GLN A 116 -3.67 -4.27 6.92
C GLN A 116 -3.10 -3.00 7.53
N VAL A 117 -4.00 -2.08 7.88
CA VAL A 117 -3.69 -0.92 8.71
C VAL A 117 -3.70 -1.36 10.18
N LEU A 118 -2.70 -0.96 10.95
CA LEU A 118 -2.60 -1.20 12.39
C LEU A 118 -3.18 0.00 13.17
N ASP A 119 -2.49 0.45 14.22
CA ASP A 119 -2.89 1.53 15.14
C ASP A 119 -2.79 2.91 14.46
N GLY A 120 -3.71 3.19 13.55
CA GLY A 120 -3.78 4.46 12.83
C GLY A 120 -3.27 4.38 11.39
N LYS A 121 -3.49 5.47 10.63
CA LYS A 121 -3.34 5.50 9.16
C LYS A 121 -1.89 5.47 8.66
N CYS A 122 -0.93 5.61 9.57
CA CYS A 122 0.49 5.68 9.24
C CYS A 122 1.21 4.35 9.45
N ARG A 123 0.56 3.33 10.03
CA ARG A 123 1.19 2.05 10.37
C ARG A 123 0.48 0.90 9.66
N HIS A 124 1.25 0.08 8.96
CA HIS A 124 0.73 -1.02 8.17
C HIS A 124 1.53 -2.30 8.41
N GLU A 125 0.89 -3.44 8.19
CA GLU A 125 1.52 -4.75 8.26
C GLU A 125 1.22 -5.52 6.99
N LEU A 126 2.25 -5.99 6.30
CA LEU A 126 2.19 -7.06 5.30
C LEU A 126 2.63 -8.36 5.97
N ARG A 127 1.78 -9.39 5.90
CA ARG A 127 2.06 -10.69 6.49
C ARG A 127 1.81 -11.81 5.50
N ARG A 128 2.74 -12.77 5.46
CA ARG A 128 2.53 -14.11 4.91
C ARG A 128 3.00 -15.15 5.94
N GLU A 129 2.86 -16.43 5.61
CA GLU A 129 3.45 -17.48 6.43
C GLU A 129 4.97 -17.30 6.51
N GLY A 130 5.51 -17.34 7.74
CA GLY A 130 6.94 -17.22 8.01
C GLY A 130 7.57 -15.83 7.88
N ALA A 131 6.82 -14.79 7.46
CA ALA A 131 7.36 -13.45 7.28
C ALA A 131 6.34 -12.33 7.59
N VAL A 132 6.83 -11.26 8.22
CA VAL A 132 6.07 -10.04 8.52
C VAL A 132 6.91 -8.83 8.15
N VAL A 133 6.32 -7.86 7.46
CA VAL A 133 6.91 -6.55 7.21
C VAL A 133 5.97 -5.49 7.77
N THR A 134 6.44 -4.75 8.77
CA THR A 134 5.70 -3.63 9.36
C THR A 134 6.25 -2.32 8.82
N MET A 135 5.38 -1.50 8.25
CA MET A 135 5.72 -0.20 7.68
C MET A 135 5.17 0.93 8.53
N THR A 136 5.93 2.01 8.68
CA THR A 136 5.53 3.23 9.38
C THR A 136 5.84 4.46 8.55
N ARG A 137 4.87 5.35 8.41
CA ARG A 137 5.03 6.66 7.77
C ARG A 137 5.12 7.76 8.82
N SER A 138 5.97 8.75 8.55
CA SER A 138 5.99 10.02 9.29
C SER A 138 4.65 10.78 9.23
N GLN A 139 3.93 10.70 8.11
CA GLN A 139 2.59 11.26 7.95
C GLN A 139 1.80 10.50 6.87
N TRP A 140 0.48 10.65 6.87
CA TRP A 140 -0.39 9.81 6.05
C TRP A 140 -0.25 10.05 4.53
N ARG A 141 0.07 11.28 4.12
CA ARG A 141 0.21 11.72 2.72
C ARG A 141 1.57 12.36 2.54
N HIS A 142 2.23 12.03 1.44
CA HIS A 142 3.54 12.56 1.07
C HIS A 142 4.51 12.54 2.25
N PRO A 143 4.74 11.38 2.89
CA PRO A 143 5.56 11.29 4.09
C PRO A 143 6.97 11.81 3.84
N ARG A 144 7.58 12.45 4.83
CA ARG A 144 9.02 12.79 4.77
C ARG A 144 9.88 11.53 4.84
N SER A 145 9.46 10.55 5.62
CA SER A 145 10.08 9.24 5.75
C SER A 145 9.08 8.10 5.85
N ILE A 146 9.49 6.95 5.33
CA ILE A 146 8.81 5.64 5.40
C ILE A 146 9.81 4.65 5.98
N SER A 147 9.56 4.13 7.18
CA SER A 147 10.41 3.12 7.82
C SER A 147 9.77 1.74 7.78
N GLY A 148 10.61 0.70 7.73
CA GLY A 148 10.19 -0.68 7.65
C GLY A 148 10.97 -1.58 8.59
N ILE A 149 10.27 -2.55 9.18
CA ILE A 149 10.86 -3.64 9.96
C ILE A 149 10.36 -4.95 9.35
N ALA A 150 11.27 -5.71 8.76
CA ALA A 150 11.01 -7.05 8.25
C ALA A 150 11.52 -8.10 9.23
N GLN A 151 10.71 -9.12 9.50
CA GLN A 151 10.98 -10.17 10.49
C GLN A 151 10.68 -11.55 9.90
N GLY A 152 11.43 -12.55 10.37
CA GLY A 152 11.32 -13.92 9.90
C GLY A 152 12.03 -14.09 8.55
N ASN A 153 11.47 -14.92 7.68
CA ASN A 153 12.04 -15.28 6.38
C ASN A 153 11.63 -14.27 5.30
N ALA A 154 11.65 -12.98 5.62
CA ALA A 154 11.27 -11.91 4.69
C ALA A 154 12.36 -11.72 3.63
N ASP A 155 11.97 -11.60 2.37
CA ASP A 155 12.86 -11.38 1.23
C ASP A 155 12.51 -10.12 0.43
N GLY A 156 13.20 -9.92 -0.70
CA GLY A 156 13.01 -8.75 -1.55
C GLY A 156 11.60 -8.60 -2.13
N LEU A 157 10.89 -9.71 -2.37
CA LEU A 157 9.49 -9.65 -2.81
C LEU A 157 8.58 -9.16 -1.67
N ASP A 158 8.79 -9.62 -0.45
CA ASP A 158 8.00 -9.20 0.71
C ASP A 158 8.22 -7.72 1.04
N ILE A 159 9.48 -7.29 1.06
CA ILE A 159 9.86 -5.91 1.36
C ILE A 159 9.40 -4.98 0.23
N GLY A 160 9.63 -5.35 -1.03
CA GLY A 160 9.19 -4.57 -2.18
C GLY A 160 7.67 -4.40 -2.22
N LEU A 161 6.92 -5.46 -1.94
CA LEU A 161 5.45 -5.39 -1.90
C LEU A 161 4.95 -4.50 -0.77
N ALA A 162 5.57 -4.56 0.41
CA ALA A 162 5.22 -3.69 1.54
C ALA A 162 5.50 -2.22 1.22
N VAL A 163 6.67 -1.90 0.65
CA VAL A 163 7.04 -0.55 0.23
C VAL A 163 6.09 -0.03 -0.85
N LEU A 164 5.75 -0.86 -1.85
CA LEU A 164 4.86 -0.49 -2.94
C LEU A 164 3.49 -0.04 -2.44
N LEU A 165 2.95 -0.73 -1.44
CA LEU A 165 1.64 -0.44 -0.86
C LEU A 165 1.63 0.85 -0.03
N GLU A 166 2.78 1.34 0.46
CA GLU A 166 2.88 2.66 1.07
C GLU A 166 2.67 3.80 0.06
N GLY A 167 2.94 3.54 -1.22
CA GLY A 167 2.61 4.43 -2.34
C GLY A 167 1.14 4.43 -2.75
N ALA A 168 0.29 3.61 -2.12
CA ALA A 168 -1.13 3.50 -2.46
C ALA A 168 -2.06 4.20 -1.45
N TYR A 169 -3.28 4.52 -1.90
CA TYR A 169 -4.33 5.07 -1.05
C TYR A 169 -4.95 3.99 -0.15
N THR A 170 -4.38 3.82 1.04
CA THR A 170 -4.77 2.77 2.00
C THR A 170 -5.86 3.19 2.99
N ARG A 171 -6.37 4.43 2.93
CA ARG A 171 -7.32 4.96 3.93
C ARG A 171 -8.60 4.12 4.06
N ASN A 172 -9.06 3.48 2.98
CA ASN A 172 -10.24 2.61 2.98
C ASN A 172 -10.05 1.30 3.77
N LEU A 173 -8.82 0.99 4.19
CA LEU A 173 -8.51 -0.13 5.07
C LEU A 173 -8.65 0.26 6.56
N SER A 174 -8.63 1.56 6.89
CA SER A 174 -8.74 2.09 8.25
C SER A 174 -10.20 2.28 8.71
N PHE A 175 -10.46 2.20 10.03
CA PHE A 175 -11.81 2.30 10.60
C PHE A 175 -12.45 3.68 10.39
N SER A 176 -11.67 4.75 10.55
CA SER A 176 -12.13 6.12 10.30
C SER A 176 -12.32 6.45 8.81
N GLY A 177 -11.68 5.71 7.89
CA GLY A 177 -11.94 5.81 6.46
C GLY A 177 -13.28 5.22 6.05
N ALA A 178 -13.73 4.17 6.73
CA ALA A 178 -15.02 3.53 6.48
C ALA A 178 -16.21 4.37 7.00
N LEU A 179 -16.02 5.09 8.12
CA LEU A 179 -17.04 5.96 8.71
C LEU A 179 -17.41 7.17 7.80
N TYR A 180 -16.45 7.70 7.04
CA TYR A 180 -16.71 8.77 6.06
C TYR A 180 -17.49 8.29 4.82
N SER A 181 -17.50 6.99 4.55
CA SER A 181 -18.30 6.35 3.49
C SER A 181 -19.64 5.79 4.00
N TRP A 182 -20.10 6.25 5.16
CA TRP A 182 -21.18 5.66 5.96
C TRP A 182 -22.45 6.52 6.14
N PRO A 183 -22.90 7.38 5.19
CA PRO A 183 -24.22 7.99 5.37
C PRO A 183 -25.28 6.94 5.01
N GLY A 184 -25.86 6.26 6.02
CA GLY A 184 -27.07 5.46 5.84
C GLY A 184 -27.23 4.16 6.65
N ARG A 185 -26.24 3.72 7.46
CA ARG A 185 -26.33 2.40 8.16
C ARG A 185 -26.80 2.41 9.62
N PHE A 186 -27.28 3.55 10.14
CA PHE A 186 -27.97 3.58 11.44
C PHE A 186 -29.50 3.54 11.34
N LEU A 187 -30.09 3.71 10.15
CA LEU A 187 -31.55 3.67 9.97
C LEU A 187 -32.12 2.27 9.66
N SER A 188 -31.29 1.24 9.45
CA SER A 188 -31.75 -0.13 9.16
C SER A 188 -31.47 -1.14 10.27
N ARG A 189 -31.10 -0.64 11.47
CA ARG A 189 -30.89 -1.47 12.67
C ARG A 189 -31.67 -0.99 13.90
N LEU A 190 -32.56 -0.02 13.72
CA LEU A 190 -33.55 0.42 14.71
C LEU A 190 -34.98 0.11 14.23
N ASP A 191 -35.18 -1.00 13.51
CA ASP A 191 -36.42 -1.74 13.67
C ASP A 191 -36.20 -2.67 14.86
N LEU A 192 -36.42 -2.11 16.05
CA LEU A 192 -36.65 -2.88 17.26
C LEU A 192 -37.96 -3.68 17.07
N PRO A 193 -38.05 -4.87 17.69
CA PRO A 193 -39.24 -5.69 17.62
C PRO A 193 -40.36 -4.98 18.39
N ASP A 194 -41.60 -5.22 18.00
CA ASP A 194 -42.63 -5.55 18.98
C ASP A 194 -43.84 -6.20 18.30
N LEU A 195 -44.49 -7.01 19.13
CA LEU A 195 -45.85 -7.54 19.07
C LEU A 195 -46.84 -6.69 18.26
#